data_AF-A0AAW0D6A9-F1
#
_entry.id   AF-A0AAW0D6A9-F1
#
_cell.length_a   1.000
_cell.length_b   1.000
_cell.length_c   1.000
_cell.angle_alpha   90.00
_cell.angle_beta   90.00
_cell.angle_gamma   90.00
#
_symmetry.space_group_name_H-M   'P 1'
#
loop_
_entity.id
_entity.type
_entity.pdbx_description
1 polymer ?
#
loop_
_entity_poly.entity_id
_entity_poly.type
_entity_poly.pdbx_seq_one_letter_code
_entity_poly.pdbx_strand_id
1 'polypeptide(L)'
;MSSTGGDEESIALENFSSPSATSASVLTPQEASSESGDYGLSVEQAKQIINGLDVFLLELSQRVLQHQNDGNQAFLDSYRRSLRRLRNLCERYGELPDRCTRPMLQYPRLESEYPIGQGGYADVYRATEIDETGERTVALKRLRTHVYGDKERLKKVFMREAALWSQLQHPNILPFVAVYIDLPKNSVSHLIGW
;
A
#
# COMPACT_ATOMS: atom_id res chain seq x y z
N MET A 1 -5.32 -7.27 -69.25
CA MET A 1 -5.66 -8.08 -70.43
C MET A 1 -4.76 -9.31 -70.39
N SER A 2 -5.38 -10.51 -70.38
CA SER A 2 -4.85 -11.87 -70.72
C SER A 2 -3.51 -12.31 -70.07
N SER A 3 -3.45 -13.21 -69.08
CA SER A 3 -3.83 -14.64 -69.00
C SER A 3 -3.00 -15.61 -69.87
N THR A 4 -2.18 -16.45 -69.22
CA THR A 4 -1.83 -17.88 -69.49
C THR A 4 -0.85 -18.30 -68.36
N GLY A 5 -0.95 -19.37 -67.57
CA GLY A 5 -1.64 -20.67 -67.68
C GLY A 5 -0.59 -21.80 -67.78
N GLY A 6 -0.65 -22.81 -66.88
CA GLY A 6 0.13 -24.07 -66.91
C GLY A 6 0.98 -24.30 -65.64
N ASP A 7 0.53 -25.00 -64.59
CA ASP A 7 0.34 -26.47 -64.40
C ASP A 7 1.67 -27.18 -64.10
N GLU A 8 1.90 -27.62 -62.86
CA GLU A 8 1.72 -28.99 -62.31
C GLU A 8 3.06 -29.76 -62.28
N GLU A 9 3.53 -30.16 -61.09
CA GLU A 9 3.65 -31.58 -60.70
C GLU A 9 4.39 -31.75 -59.37
N SER A 10 3.74 -32.54 -58.52
CA SER A 10 4.15 -33.10 -57.24
C SER A 10 5.06 -34.31 -57.38
N ILE A 11 6.08 -34.45 -56.53
CA ILE A 11 6.61 -35.77 -56.14
C ILE A 11 6.87 -35.80 -54.63
N ALA A 12 6.14 -36.68 -53.95
CA ALA A 12 6.32 -37.07 -52.57
C ALA A 12 7.42 -38.15 -52.45
N LEU A 13 8.21 -38.09 -51.37
CA LEU A 13 8.82 -39.26 -50.76
C LEU A 13 8.76 -39.13 -49.22
N GLU A 14 7.81 -39.86 -48.64
CA GLU A 14 7.85 -40.50 -47.32
C GLU A 14 9.18 -41.26 -47.09
N ASN A 15 9.68 -41.64 -45.91
CA ASN A 15 9.25 -41.73 -44.51
C ASN A 15 10.54 -42.01 -43.69
N PHE A 16 10.59 -41.76 -42.37
CA PHE A 16 10.99 -42.74 -41.33
C PHE A 16 11.35 -42.09 -39.96
N SER A 17 10.63 -42.56 -38.94
CA SER A 17 10.98 -42.77 -37.52
C SER A 17 11.40 -41.61 -36.61
N SER A 18 10.56 -41.39 -35.59
CA SER A 18 10.90 -40.87 -34.26
C SER A 18 11.93 -41.76 -33.53
N PRO A 19 12.66 -41.22 -32.53
CA PRO A 19 12.21 -41.48 -31.17
C PRO A 19 12.32 -40.28 -30.21
N SER A 20 11.48 -40.35 -29.19
CA SER A 20 11.43 -39.55 -27.96
C SER A 20 12.73 -39.56 -27.15
N ALA A 21 13.11 -38.43 -26.55
CA ALA A 21 13.29 -38.24 -25.09
C ALA A 21 14.10 -36.99 -24.73
N THR A 22 13.74 -36.41 -23.58
CA THR A 22 14.61 -35.70 -22.60
C THR A 22 14.58 -34.17 -22.59
N SER A 23 13.92 -33.67 -21.54
CA SER A 23 13.99 -32.33 -20.99
C SER A 23 15.41 -31.96 -20.54
N ALA A 24 15.88 -30.76 -20.88
CA ALA A 24 16.94 -30.08 -20.14
C ALA A 24 16.66 -28.57 -20.14
N SER A 25 16.29 -28.06 -18.97
CA SER A 25 16.09 -26.64 -18.70
C SER A 25 17.45 -25.95 -18.63
N VAL A 26 17.67 -24.94 -19.48
CA VAL A 26 18.85 -24.08 -19.44
C VAL A 26 18.49 -22.82 -18.66
N LEU A 27 19.00 -22.75 -17.43
CA LEU A 27 19.09 -21.53 -16.62
C LEU A 27 20.10 -20.57 -17.24
N THR A 28 19.75 -19.28 -17.32
CA THR A 28 20.74 -18.19 -17.32
C THR A 28 20.37 -17.15 -16.26
N PRO A 29 21.36 -16.47 -15.65
CA PRO A 29 21.23 -15.81 -14.35
C PRO A 29 21.25 -14.28 -14.40
N GLN A 30 20.70 -13.70 -13.32
CA GLN A 30 21.01 -12.39 -12.74
C GLN A 30 20.66 -11.12 -13.52
N GLU A 31 19.80 -10.31 -12.90
CA GLU A 31 20.21 -8.94 -12.55
C GLU A 31 19.70 -8.59 -11.15
N ALA A 32 20.65 -8.58 -10.22
CA ALA A 32 20.49 -8.01 -8.89
C ALA A 32 20.92 -6.54 -8.98
N SER A 33 20.01 -5.61 -8.72
CA SER A 33 20.35 -4.24 -8.37
C SER A 33 20.11 -4.06 -6.87
N SER A 34 21.20 -4.21 -6.14
CA SER A 34 21.40 -3.82 -4.75
C SER A 34 21.23 -2.32 -4.58
N GLU A 35 20.35 -1.89 -3.68
CA GLU A 35 20.57 -0.66 -2.92
C GLU A 35 20.57 -0.98 -1.43
N SER A 36 21.74 -0.74 -0.85
CA SER A 36 22.18 -1.03 0.51
C SER A 36 21.42 -0.21 1.56
N GLY A 37 20.81 -0.94 2.48
CA GLY A 37 20.27 -0.48 3.74
C GLY A 37 19.77 -1.70 4.51
N ASP A 38 20.66 -2.67 4.72
CA ASP A 38 20.38 -3.92 5.39
C ASP A 38 19.89 -3.69 6.83
N TYR A 39 18.67 -4.12 7.09
CA TYR A 39 18.19 -4.47 8.42
C TYR A 39 17.36 -5.73 8.19
N GLY A 40 17.97 -6.90 8.34
CA GLY A 40 17.39 -8.23 8.15
C GLY A 40 16.25 -8.61 9.11
N LEU A 41 15.30 -7.70 9.33
CA LEU A 41 14.09 -7.96 10.11
C LEU A 41 13.05 -8.65 9.23
N SER A 42 12.41 -9.69 9.78
CA SER A 42 11.21 -10.28 9.17
C SER A 42 10.04 -9.28 9.20
N VAL A 43 9.04 -9.49 8.34
CA VAL A 43 7.81 -8.68 8.34
C VAL A 43 7.13 -8.72 9.72
N GLU A 44 7.13 -9.88 10.37
CA GLU A 44 6.56 -10.06 11.71
C GLU A 44 7.31 -9.24 12.77
N GLN A 45 8.64 -9.26 12.74
CA GLN A 45 9.45 -8.42 13.63
C GLN A 45 9.21 -6.93 13.37
N ALA A 46 9.08 -6.54 12.10
CA ALA A 46 8.77 -5.16 11.74
C ALA A 46 7.39 -4.73 12.30
N LYS A 47 6.36 -5.57 12.20
CA LYS A 47 5.04 -5.33 12.78
C LYS A 47 5.11 -5.12 14.29
N GLN A 48 5.81 -5.98 15.01
CA GLN A 48 6.00 -5.84 16.45
C GLN A 48 6.66 -4.50 16.81
N ILE A 49 7.68 -4.09 16.07
CA ILE A 49 8.35 -2.80 16.29
C ILE A 49 7.43 -1.62 15.93
N ILE A 50 6.69 -1.72 14.82
CA ILE A 50 5.72 -0.69 14.40
C ILE A 50 4.67 -0.47 15.49
N ASN A 51 4.05 -1.53 15.99
CA ASN A 51 3.06 -1.46 17.06
C ASN A 51 3.65 -0.94 18.38
N GLY A 52 4.88 -1.35 18.73
CA GLY A 52 5.57 -0.84 19.92
C GLY A 52 5.87 0.66 19.84
N LEU A 53 6.38 1.13 18.69
CA LEU A 53 6.65 2.56 18.47
C LEU A 53 5.36 3.38 18.47
N ASP A 54 4.29 2.81 17.96
CA ASP A 54 2.99 3.44 17.89
C ASP A 54 2.40 3.71 19.28
N VAL A 55 2.34 2.69 20.13
CA VAL A 55 1.91 2.82 21.54
C VAL A 55 2.77 3.86 22.25
N PHE A 56 4.10 3.77 22.08
CA PHE A 56 5.03 4.72 22.67
C PHE A 56 4.73 6.17 22.25
N LEU A 57 4.52 6.43 20.95
CA LEU A 57 4.23 7.77 20.45
C LEU A 57 2.90 8.34 20.95
N LEU A 58 1.88 7.50 21.08
CA LEU A 58 0.58 7.89 21.66
C LEU A 58 0.68 8.23 23.14
N GLU A 59 1.41 7.43 23.92
CA GLU A 59 1.63 7.73 25.35
C GLU A 59 2.42 9.03 25.52
N LEU A 60 3.44 9.24 24.69
CA LEU A 60 4.21 10.48 24.71
C LEU A 60 3.35 11.70 24.35
N SER A 61 2.50 11.62 23.32
CA SER A 61 1.65 12.74 22.93
C SER A 61 0.67 13.13 24.05
N GLN A 62 0.08 12.15 24.73
CA GLN A 62 -0.80 12.38 25.87
C GLN A 62 -0.09 13.06 27.04
N ARG A 63 1.15 12.64 27.36
CA ARG A 63 1.94 13.24 28.44
C ARG A 63 2.24 14.72 28.20
N VAL A 64 2.52 15.11 26.96
CA VAL A 64 2.76 16.53 26.59
C VAL A 64 1.50 17.37 26.77
N LEU A 65 0.34 16.82 26.40
CA LEU A 65 -0.93 17.51 26.58
C LEU A 65 -1.27 17.72 28.07
N GLN A 66 -0.84 16.79 28.94
CA GLN A 66 -1.14 16.84 30.37
C GLN A 66 -0.11 17.64 31.18
N HIS A 67 1.17 17.65 30.81
CA HIS A 67 2.24 18.32 31.53
C HIS A 67 2.84 19.47 30.72
N GLN A 68 2.44 20.70 31.05
CA GLN A 68 3.16 21.88 30.61
C GLN A 68 4.51 21.98 31.34
N ASN A 69 5.55 21.50 30.64
CA ASN A 69 6.93 21.97 30.66
C ASN A 69 7.81 21.61 31.88
N ASP A 70 8.77 20.70 31.67
CA ASP A 70 10.20 20.99 31.88
C ASP A 70 11.08 19.89 31.25
N GLY A 71 12.18 20.27 30.59
CA GLY A 71 13.16 19.34 29.98
C GLY A 71 12.83 18.84 28.56
N ASN A 72 12.07 19.62 27.79
CA ASN A 72 11.40 19.22 26.55
C ASN A 72 12.28 18.77 25.38
N GLN A 73 13.56 19.17 25.30
CA GLN A 73 14.33 18.95 24.06
C GLN A 73 14.68 17.47 23.82
N ALA A 74 15.21 16.78 24.83
CA ALA A 74 15.52 15.35 24.71
C ALA A 74 14.26 14.52 24.44
N PHE A 75 13.14 14.93 25.04
CA PHE A 75 11.82 14.35 24.81
C PHE A 75 11.37 14.54 23.35
N LEU A 76 11.38 15.77 22.84
CA LEU A 76 10.98 16.09 21.46
C LEU A 76 11.88 15.40 20.45
N ASP A 77 13.17 15.25 20.76
CA ASP A 77 14.10 14.53 19.92
C ASP A 77 13.82 13.02 19.90
N SER A 78 13.46 12.43 21.05
CA SER A 78 12.98 11.04 21.13
C SER A 78 11.71 10.85 20.29
N TYR A 79 10.71 11.70 20.49
CA TYR A 79 9.45 11.69 19.72
C TYR A 79 9.72 11.78 18.20
N ARG A 80 10.54 12.75 17.77
CA ARG A 80 10.90 12.93 16.35
C ARG A 80 11.65 11.72 15.78
N ARG A 81 12.56 11.11 16.54
CA ARG A 81 13.29 9.90 16.12
C ARG A 81 12.35 8.71 15.99
N SER A 82 11.50 8.47 16.98
CA SER A 82 10.51 7.40 16.97
C SER A 82 9.50 7.56 15.84
N LEU A 83 9.00 8.79 15.61
CA LEU A 83 8.07 9.09 14.52
C LEU A 83 8.72 8.85 13.14
N ARG A 84 9.96 9.30 12.95
CA ARG A 84 10.71 9.00 11.72
C ARG A 84 10.92 7.50 11.54
N ARG A 85 11.25 6.78 12.61
CA ARG A 85 11.46 5.33 12.57
C ARG A 85 10.17 4.59 12.21
N LEU A 86 9.06 4.92 12.87
CA LEU A 86 7.72 4.38 12.59
C LEU A 86 7.39 4.56 11.11
N ARG A 87 7.45 5.80 10.62
CA ARG A 87 7.14 6.15 9.24
C ARG A 87 8.01 5.37 8.24
N ASN A 88 9.31 5.28 8.49
CA ASN A 88 10.23 4.56 7.60
C ASN A 88 9.98 3.04 7.61
N LEU A 89 9.62 2.45 8.76
CA LEU A 89 9.25 1.04 8.83
C LEU A 89 7.94 0.77 8.08
N CYS A 90 6.94 1.63 8.27
CA CYS A 90 5.66 1.50 7.57
C CYS A 90 5.84 1.59 6.05
N GLU A 91 6.62 2.57 5.58
CA GLU A 91 6.98 2.73 4.17
C GLU A 91 7.71 1.50 3.62
N ARG A 92 8.68 0.97 4.36
CA ARG A 92 9.53 -0.13 3.89
C ARG A 92 8.82 -1.47 3.83
N TYR A 93 8.11 -1.82 4.90
CA TYR A 93 7.45 -3.13 5.04
C TYR A 93 6.03 -3.13 4.48
N GLY A 94 5.47 -1.96 4.17
CA GLY A 94 4.11 -1.85 3.62
C GLY A 94 3.04 -2.17 4.65
N GLU A 95 3.35 -1.99 5.92
CA GLU A 95 2.53 -2.31 7.09
C GLU A 95 2.24 -1.03 7.89
N LEU A 96 1.16 -1.03 8.65
CA LEU A 96 0.78 0.06 9.56
C LEU A 96 0.58 -0.49 10.97
N PRO A 97 0.53 0.37 12.00
CA PRO A 97 0.07 -0.06 13.31
C PRO A 97 -1.31 -0.73 13.22
N ASP A 98 -1.53 -1.79 13.99
CA ASP A 98 -2.73 -2.64 13.86
C ASP A 98 -4.00 -1.81 14.05
N ARG A 99 -4.00 -0.87 15.01
CA ARG A 99 -5.14 0.04 15.28
C ARG A 99 -5.50 0.92 14.07
N CYS A 100 -4.55 1.15 13.16
CA CYS A 100 -4.77 1.95 11.96
C CYS A 100 -5.40 1.14 10.84
N THR A 101 -5.47 -0.19 10.95
CA THR A 101 -5.97 -1.06 9.89
C THR A 101 -7.36 -1.60 10.21
N ARG A 102 -8.22 -1.70 9.20
CA ARG A 102 -9.56 -2.30 9.31
C ARG A 102 -9.80 -3.27 8.16
N PRO A 103 -10.54 -4.37 8.39
CA PRO A 103 -10.89 -5.32 7.34
C PRO A 103 -11.95 -4.73 6.41
N MET A 104 -12.03 -5.28 5.19
CA MET A 104 -13.07 -4.94 4.19
C MET A 104 -14.50 -5.04 4.74
N LEU A 105 -14.78 -5.94 5.70
CA LEU A 105 -16.12 -6.09 6.25
C LEU A 105 -16.65 -4.81 6.91
N GLN A 106 -15.75 -3.94 7.37
CA GLN A 106 -16.05 -2.66 8.00
C GLN A 106 -15.97 -1.50 7.00
N TYR A 107 -15.90 -1.78 5.70
CA TYR A 107 -15.66 -0.76 4.69
C TYR A 107 -16.83 0.24 4.60
N PRO A 108 -16.56 1.56 4.59
CA PRO A 108 -17.61 2.58 4.57
C PRO A 108 -18.49 2.47 3.33
N ARG A 109 -19.79 2.68 3.53
CA ARG A 109 -20.76 2.74 2.44
C ARG A 109 -20.57 4.06 1.69
N LEU A 110 -20.25 3.97 0.40
CA LEU A 110 -20.21 5.15 -0.46
C LEU A 110 -21.59 5.80 -0.58
N GLU A 111 -21.63 7.12 -0.50
CA GLU A 111 -22.85 7.88 -0.81
C GLU A 111 -23.10 8.00 -2.32
N SER A 112 -22.04 7.94 -3.12
CA SER A 112 -22.08 8.04 -4.58
C SER A 112 -20.94 7.26 -5.23
N GLU A 113 -21.13 6.86 -6.48
CA GLU A 113 -20.08 6.28 -7.34
C GLU A 113 -19.10 7.33 -7.87
N TYR A 114 -19.43 8.62 -7.74
CA TYR A 114 -18.59 9.73 -8.19
C TYR A 114 -17.80 10.32 -7.02
N PRO A 115 -16.50 10.61 -7.21
CA PRO A 115 -15.71 11.27 -6.18
C PRO A 115 -16.13 12.73 -5.99
N ILE A 116 -16.08 13.19 -4.74
CA ILE A 116 -16.29 14.60 -4.37
C ILE A 116 -15.05 15.46 -4.60
N GLY A 117 -13.89 14.84 -4.83
CA GLY A 117 -12.64 15.53 -5.13
C GLY A 117 -11.64 14.60 -5.79
N GLN A 118 -10.73 15.16 -6.58
CA GLN A 118 -9.68 14.41 -7.27
C GLN A 118 -8.33 15.08 -7.01
N GLY A 119 -7.34 14.30 -6.61
CA GLY A 119 -5.95 14.73 -6.46
C GLY A 119 -5.08 14.26 -7.62
N GLY A 120 -3.75 14.28 -7.43
CA GLY A 120 -2.84 13.68 -8.41
C GLY A 120 -3.05 12.18 -8.52
N TYR A 121 -2.89 11.46 -7.40
CA TYR A 121 -2.82 9.99 -7.37
C TYR A 121 -4.06 9.30 -6.77
N ALA A 122 -5.06 10.07 -6.36
CA ALA A 122 -6.20 9.56 -5.62
C ALA A 122 -7.48 10.32 -5.91
N ASP A 123 -8.59 9.65 -5.67
CA ASP A 123 -9.94 10.21 -5.70
C ASP A 123 -10.51 10.22 -4.27
N VAL A 124 -11.29 11.22 -3.92
CA VAL A 124 -11.87 11.37 -2.57
C VAL A 124 -13.37 11.21 -2.71
N TYR A 125 -13.94 10.31 -1.92
CA TYR A 125 -15.37 10.03 -1.91
C TYR A 125 -15.97 10.42 -0.57
N ARG A 126 -17.25 10.79 -0.58
CA ARG A 126 -18.04 10.87 0.65
C ARG A 126 -18.62 9.50 0.97
N ALA A 127 -18.48 9.08 2.21
CA ALA A 127 -18.95 7.77 2.67
C ALA A 127 -19.49 7.85 4.09
N THR A 128 -20.29 6.86 4.44
CA THR A 128 -20.80 6.62 5.78
C THR A 128 -20.08 5.41 6.38
N GLU A 129 -19.49 5.58 7.56
CA GLU A 129 -19.07 4.51 8.44
C GLU A 129 -20.11 4.32 9.56
N ILE A 130 -20.40 3.07 9.92
CA ILE A 130 -21.27 2.75 11.06
C ILE A 130 -20.41 2.03 12.09
N ASP A 131 -20.38 2.56 13.30
CA ASP A 131 -19.73 1.92 14.45
C ASP A 131 -20.69 1.85 15.64
N GLU A 132 -20.15 1.48 16.80
CA GLU A 132 -20.89 1.34 18.07
C GLU A 132 -21.55 2.65 18.54
N THR A 133 -21.00 3.79 18.10
CA THR A 133 -21.45 5.14 18.47
C THR A 133 -22.48 5.71 17.50
N GLY A 134 -22.66 5.07 16.34
CA GLY A 134 -23.68 5.40 15.36
C GLY A 134 -23.11 5.60 13.96
N GLU A 135 -23.80 6.44 13.18
CA GLU A 135 -23.41 6.76 11.82
C GLU A 135 -22.46 7.96 11.80
N ARG A 136 -21.30 7.82 11.15
CA ARG A 136 -20.33 8.88 10.94
C ARG A 136 -20.04 9.07 9.45
N THR A 137 -20.21 10.30 8.97
CA THR A 137 -19.72 10.67 7.64
C THR A 137 -18.19 10.78 7.64
N VAL A 138 -17.54 10.12 6.68
CA VAL A 138 -16.09 10.12 6.48
C VAL A 138 -15.74 10.45 5.03
N ALA A 139 -14.54 10.98 4.80
CA ALA A 139 -13.97 11.03 3.46
C ALA A 139 -13.11 9.79 3.20
N LEU A 140 -13.22 9.26 1.98
CA LEU A 140 -12.53 8.06 1.55
C LEU A 140 -11.58 8.41 0.42
N LYS A 141 -10.29 8.54 0.75
CA LYS A 141 -9.21 8.67 -0.23
C LYS A 141 -8.96 7.31 -0.89
N ARG A 142 -9.00 7.26 -2.22
CA ARG A 142 -8.88 6.07 -3.05
C ARG A 142 -7.71 6.18 -4.00
N LEU A 143 -6.66 5.38 -3.82
CA LEU A 143 -5.49 5.41 -4.70
C LEU A 143 -5.81 4.83 -6.08
N ARG A 144 -5.46 5.54 -7.16
CA ARG A 144 -5.64 5.07 -8.54
C ARG A 144 -4.53 4.11 -8.97
N THR A 145 -4.38 2.95 -8.32
CA THR A 145 -3.24 2.04 -8.59
C THR A 145 -3.28 1.41 -9.98
N HIS A 146 -4.42 1.39 -10.66
CA HIS A 146 -4.56 0.88 -12.04
C HIS A 146 -4.01 1.82 -13.11
N VAL A 147 -3.90 3.11 -12.80
CA VAL A 147 -3.44 4.14 -13.75
C VAL A 147 -1.92 4.28 -13.73
N TYR A 148 -1.28 3.95 -12.62
CA TYR A 148 0.16 4.09 -12.44
C TYR A 148 0.86 2.73 -12.55
N GLY A 149 1.92 2.67 -13.37
CA GLY A 149 2.72 1.46 -13.55
C GLY A 149 3.49 1.00 -12.31
N ASP A 150 3.70 1.89 -11.34
CA ASP A 150 4.49 1.65 -10.13
C ASP A 150 3.60 1.56 -8.87
N LYS A 151 2.83 0.46 -8.79
CA LYS A 151 1.90 0.18 -7.68
C LYS A 151 2.60 0.10 -6.33
N GLU A 152 3.81 -0.48 -6.31
CA GLU A 152 4.60 -0.64 -5.10
C GLU A 152 5.07 0.71 -4.56
N ARG A 153 5.59 1.60 -5.40
CA ARG A 153 5.94 2.95 -4.97
C ARG A 153 4.72 3.71 -4.45
N LEU A 154 3.58 3.60 -5.12
CA LEU A 154 2.36 4.27 -4.67
C LEU A 154 1.89 3.75 -3.31
N LYS A 155 1.98 2.43 -3.09
CA LYS A 155 1.72 1.81 -1.78
C LYS A 155 2.69 2.34 -0.71
N LYS A 156 3.99 2.40 -1.00
CA LYS A 156 5.00 2.92 -0.07
C LYS A 156 4.75 4.37 0.33
N VAL A 157 4.49 5.24 -0.65
CA VAL A 157 4.14 6.65 -0.41
C VAL A 157 2.88 6.76 0.44
N PHE A 158 1.87 5.94 0.15
CA PHE A 158 0.65 5.91 0.95
C PHE A 158 0.90 5.46 2.40
N MET A 159 1.64 4.37 2.63
CA MET A 159 1.94 3.90 3.98
C MET A 159 2.72 4.94 4.78
N ARG A 160 3.63 5.65 4.12
CA ARG A 160 4.35 6.78 4.70
C ARG A 160 3.42 7.93 5.11
N GLU A 161 2.47 8.31 4.25
CA GLU A 161 1.47 9.35 4.55
C GLU A 161 0.56 8.92 5.72
N ALA A 162 -0.01 7.72 5.64
CA ALA A 162 -0.92 7.17 6.65
C ALA A 162 -0.24 7.03 8.02
N ALA A 163 1.00 6.55 8.07
CA ALA A 163 1.75 6.40 9.31
C ALA A 163 2.06 7.74 10.00
N LEU A 164 2.29 8.80 9.22
CA LEU A 164 2.48 10.14 9.79
C LEU A 164 1.16 10.69 10.29
N TRP A 165 0.11 10.60 9.47
CA TRP A 165 -1.19 11.16 9.78
C TRP A 165 -1.81 10.49 11.01
N SER A 166 -1.65 9.17 11.19
CA SER A 166 -2.17 8.46 12.37
C SER A 166 -1.60 8.91 13.72
N GLN A 167 -0.50 9.68 13.70
CA GLN A 167 0.13 10.26 14.90
C GLN A 167 -0.26 11.73 15.14
N LEU A 168 -1.00 12.36 14.23
CA LEU A 168 -1.41 13.75 14.34
C LEU A 168 -2.76 13.86 15.04
N GLN A 169 -2.78 14.53 16.19
CA GLN A 169 -3.98 14.79 16.97
C GLN A 169 -4.03 16.27 17.32
N HIS A 170 -4.79 17.05 16.54
CA HIS A 170 -4.92 18.48 16.74
C HIS A 170 -6.28 18.95 16.19
N PRO A 171 -7.00 19.89 16.85
CA PRO A 171 -8.33 20.33 16.41
C PRO A 171 -8.38 20.92 14.99
N ASN A 172 -7.24 21.43 14.49
CA ASN A 172 -7.11 22.01 13.14
C ASN A 172 -6.45 21.05 12.13
N ILE A 173 -6.18 19.80 12.52
CA ILE A 173 -5.71 18.76 11.61
C ILE A 173 -6.79 17.72 11.56
N LEU A 174 -7.05 17.25 10.36
CA LEU A 174 -8.10 16.29 10.11
C LEU A 174 -7.84 14.96 10.86
N PRO A 175 -8.76 14.44 11.68
CA PRO A 175 -8.61 13.14 12.33
C PRO A 175 -8.36 11.97 11.37
N PHE A 176 -7.26 11.24 11.57
CA PHE A 176 -7.08 9.94 10.92
C PHE A 176 -8.10 8.93 11.47
N VAL A 177 -8.78 8.18 10.58
CA VAL A 177 -9.74 7.13 10.95
C VAL A 177 -9.10 5.74 10.85
N ALA A 178 -8.90 5.24 9.64
CA ALA A 178 -8.34 3.91 9.39
C ALA A 178 -7.88 3.75 7.94
N VAL A 179 -7.13 2.68 7.69
CA VAL A 179 -6.75 2.15 6.39
C VAL A 179 -7.43 0.80 6.22
N TYR A 180 -8.22 0.64 5.17
CA TYR A 180 -8.86 -0.64 4.87
C TYR A 180 -7.95 -1.50 3.99
N ILE A 181 -7.66 -2.71 4.47
CA ILE A 181 -6.80 -3.68 3.80
C ILE A 181 -7.66 -4.80 3.16
N ASP A 182 -7.02 -5.60 2.31
CA ASP A 182 -7.62 -6.79 1.67
C ASP A 182 -8.89 -6.52 0.87
N LEU A 183 -8.95 -5.35 0.24
CA LEU A 183 -10.05 -5.03 -0.67
C LEU A 183 -10.03 -5.94 -1.91
N PRO A 184 -11.19 -6.23 -2.52
CA PRO A 184 -11.27 -7.05 -3.72
C PRO A 184 -10.38 -6.45 -4.82
N LYS A 185 -9.77 -7.28 -5.66
CA LYS A 185 -8.83 -6.84 -6.71
C LYS A 185 -9.40 -5.81 -7.70
N ASN A 186 -10.73 -5.66 -7.76
CA ASN A 186 -11.43 -4.67 -8.57
C ASN A 186 -11.78 -3.38 -7.81
N SER A 187 -11.42 -3.28 -6.52
CA SER A 187 -11.75 -2.21 -5.59
C SER A 187 -10.47 -1.60 -5.03
N VAL A 188 -9.87 -0.69 -5.78
CA VAL A 188 -8.65 0.03 -5.35
C VAL A 188 -9.01 1.17 -4.41
N SER A 189 -8.64 1.06 -3.13
CA SER A 189 -8.49 2.23 -2.25
C SER A 189 -8.17 1.98 -0.78
N HIS A 190 -7.04 2.49 -0.31
CA HIS A 190 -6.75 2.58 1.12
C HIS A 190 -7.09 3.99 1.62
N LEU A 191 -8.01 4.08 2.59
CA LEU A 191 -8.67 5.31 3.11
C LEU A 191 -7.73 6.18 3.95
N ILE A 192 -7.99 7.49 3.96
CA ILE A 192 -7.63 8.38 5.06
C ILE A 192 -8.81 9.33 5.32
N GLY A 193 -9.30 9.35 6.57
CA GLY A 193 -10.62 9.91 6.95
C GLY A 193 -10.58 11.31 7.57
N TRP A 194 -11.77 11.92 7.72
CA TRP A 194 -12.00 13.27 8.24
C TRP A 194 -12.10 13.36 9.77
#